data_AF-A0A5C3KLR9-F1
#
_entry.id   AF-A0A5C3KLR9-F1
#
_cell.length_a   1.000
_cell.length_b   1.000
_cell.length_c   1.000
_cell.angle_alpha   90.00
_cell.angle_beta   90.00
_cell.angle_gamma   90.00
#
_symmetry.space_group_name_H-M   'P 1'
#
loop_
_entity.id
_entity.type
_entity.pdbx_description
1 polymer ?
#
loop_
_entity_poly.entity_id
_entity_poly.type
_entity_poly.pdbx_seq_one_letter_code
_entity_poly.pdbx_strand_id
1 'polypeptide(L)'
;YLIIDKGERAVKSWWPLVISYEKEDCGENYGCWTFRNELWYRKCLAAIEDLNAPAQPLSLTEWNKCQCGQTAVRRFRKSIHSRSEKFI
;
A
#
# COMPACT_ATOMS: atom_id res chain seq x y z
N TYR A 1 -3.66 0.80 -15.98
CA TYR A 1 -4.29 1.71 -16.95
C TYR A 1 -3.93 3.14 -16.57
N LEU A 2 -3.36 3.93 -17.47
CA LEU A 2 -2.96 5.32 -17.21
C LEU A 2 -4.20 6.21 -17.16
N ILE A 3 -4.44 6.90 -16.04
CA ILE A 3 -5.48 7.92 -15.95
C ILE A 3 -4.79 9.28 -15.96
N ILE A 4 -4.94 9.99 -17.07
CA ILE A 4 -4.35 11.32 -17.27
C ILE A 4 -5.25 12.32 -16.54
N ASP A 5 -4.73 12.98 -15.51
CA ASP A 5 -5.39 14.12 -14.88
C ASP A 5 -4.56 15.38 -15.15
N LYS A 6 -5.17 16.37 -15.84
CA LYS A 6 -4.66 17.73 -16.06
C LYS A 6 -3.17 17.87 -16.45
N GLY A 7 -2.78 17.30 -17.58
CA GLY A 7 -1.53 17.62 -18.27
C GLY A 7 -0.27 16.92 -17.75
N GLU A 8 -0.30 16.39 -16.53
CA GLU A 8 0.71 15.47 -16.02
C GLU A 8 0.16 14.04 -16.06
N ARG A 9 0.90 13.12 -16.70
CA ARG A 9 0.49 11.70 -16.74
C ARG A 9 0.69 11.08 -15.36
N ALA A 10 -0.32 11.17 -14.50
CA ALA A 10 -0.31 10.44 -13.22
C ALA A 10 -0.64 8.95 -13.46
N VAL A 11 0.27 8.05 -13.10
CA VAL A 11 -0.01 6.61 -13.17
C VAL A 11 -0.91 6.23 -11.99
N LYS A 12 -2.19 5.94 -12.27
CA LYS A 12 -3.14 5.36 -11.31
C LYS A 12 -3.33 3.87 -11.56
N SER A 13 -3.58 3.09 -10.50
CA SER A 13 -3.78 1.65 -10.56
C SER A 13 -4.76 1.19 -9.49
N TRP A 14 -5.55 0.16 -9.81
CA TRP A 14 -6.42 -0.53 -8.85
C TRP A 14 -5.65 -1.41 -7.86
N TRP A 15 -4.39 -1.70 -8.18
CA TRP A 15 -3.51 -2.52 -7.37
C TRP A 15 -2.21 -1.77 -7.05
N PRO A 16 -1.61 -2.00 -5.87
CA PRO A 16 -0.32 -1.44 -5.52
C PRO A 16 0.74 -1.85 -6.55
N LEU A 17 1.57 -0.90 -6.96
CA LEU A 17 2.67 -1.16 -7.90
C LEU A 17 3.85 -1.80 -7.17
N VAL A 18 4.70 -2.55 -7.87
CA VAL A 18 5.91 -3.17 -7.28
C VAL A 18 6.76 -2.14 -6.54
N ILE A 19 6.99 -0.98 -7.16
CA ILE A 19 7.72 0.16 -6.58
C ILE A 19 7.11 0.71 -5.26
N SER A 20 5.83 0.45 -4.98
CA SER A 20 5.21 0.85 -3.71
C SER A 20 5.68 -0.01 -2.52
N TYR A 21 6.32 -1.15 -2.78
CA TYR A 21 6.87 -2.05 -1.75
C TYR A 21 8.38 -1.92 -1.57
N GLU A 22 9.05 -1.17 -2.45
CA GLU A 22 10.50 -0.96 -2.38
C GLU A 22 10.92 0.05 -1.30
N LYS A 23 9.95 0.79 -0.72
CA LYS A 23 10.24 1.74 0.36
C LYS A 23 10.25 1.05 1.72
N GLU A 24 11.28 1.35 2.49
CA GLU A 24 11.50 0.83 3.86
C GLU A 24 10.35 1.16 4.83
N ASP A 25 9.64 2.27 4.61
CA ASP A 25 8.47 2.71 5.39
C ASP A 25 7.15 2.08 4.94
N CYS A 26 7.11 1.46 3.75
CA CYS A 26 5.92 0.82 3.20
C CYS A 26 5.75 -0.57 3.82
N GLY A 27 4.50 -0.94 4.06
CA GLY A 27 4.12 -2.17 4.74
C GLY A 27 4.58 -3.41 3.97
N GLU A 28 4.66 -4.50 4.71
CA GLU A 28 5.09 -5.78 4.18
C GLU A 28 4.19 -6.24 3.02
N ASN A 29 4.78 -6.31 1.83
CA ASN A 29 4.34 -7.27 0.84
C ASN A 29 5.50 -8.21 0.55
N TYR A 30 5.57 -9.27 1.34
CA TYR A 30 6.56 -10.33 1.21
C TYR A 30 6.39 -11.17 -0.08
N GLY A 31 5.63 -10.68 -1.07
CA GLY A 31 5.30 -11.42 -2.29
C GLY A 31 4.44 -12.66 -2.04
N CYS A 32 3.95 -12.87 -0.82
CA CYS A 32 3.14 -14.02 -0.46
C CYS A 32 1.65 -13.69 -0.44
N TRP A 33 0.85 -14.59 -1.01
CA TRP A 33 -0.60 -14.53 -0.93
C TRP A 33 -1.05 -15.04 0.44
N THR A 34 -1.32 -14.11 1.35
CA THR A 34 -1.83 -14.44 2.70
C THR A 34 -3.35 -14.32 2.74
N PHE A 35 -4.00 -14.98 3.69
CA PHE A 35 -5.43 -14.82 3.95
C PHE A 35 -5.84 -13.34 4.13
N ARG A 36 -4.98 -12.55 4.79
CA ARG A 36 -5.22 -11.11 4.97
C ARG A 36 -5.23 -10.37 3.63
N ASN A 37 -4.28 -10.69 2.75
CA ASN A 37 -4.18 -10.09 1.42
C ASN A 37 -5.36 -10.52 0.53
N GLU A 38 -5.81 -11.77 0.64
CA GLU A 38 -7.01 -12.26 -0.05
C GLU A 38 -8.27 -11.52 0.42
N LEU A 39 -8.46 -11.39 1.74
CA LEU A 39 -9.62 -10.68 2.28
C LEU A 39 -9.63 -9.21 1.84
N TRP A 40 -8.46 -8.56 1.84
CA TRP A 40 -8.30 -7.20 1.31
C TRP A 40 -8.64 -7.15 -0.19
N TYR A 41 -8.10 -8.06 -0.99
CA TYR A 41 -8.36 -8.15 -2.43
C TYR A 41 -9.85 -8.28 -2.73
N ARG A 42 -10.55 -9.19 -2.05
CA ARG A 42 -12.00 -9.41 -2.24
C ARG A 42 -12.83 -8.18 -1.87
N LYS A 43 -12.46 -7.45 -0.82
CA LYS A 43 -13.10 -6.18 -0.45
C LYS A 43 -12.91 -5.11 -1.52
N CYS A 44 -11.70 -4.98 -2.06
CA CYS A 44 -11.43 -4.06 -3.16
C CYS A 44 -12.22 -4.43 -4.41
N LEU A 45 -12.29 -5.73 -4.76
CA LEU A 45 -13.07 -6.19 -5.91
C LEU A 45 -14.56 -5.82 -5.77
N ALA A 46 -15.16 -6.13 -4.63
CA ALA A 46 -16.56 -5.80 -4.36
C ALA A 46 -16.84 -4.28 -4.44
N ALA A 47 -15.89 -3.46 -3.97
CA ALA A 47 -16.01 -2.01 -4.07
C ALA A 47 -15.88 -1.49 -5.51
N ILE A 48 -15.10 -2.17 -6.36
CA ILE A 48 -14.98 -1.82 -7.79
C ILE A 48 -16.26 -2.19 -8.55
N GLU A 49 -16.89 -3.31 -8.18
CA GLU A 49 -18.10 -3.81 -8.81
C GLU A 49 -19.37 -3.04 -8.39
N ASP A 50 -19.37 -2.41 -7.21
CA ASP A 50 -20.47 -1.57 -6.75
C ASP A 50 -20.45 -0.19 -7.42
N LEU A 51 -21.41 0.05 -8.32
CA LEU A 51 -21.58 1.33 -9.04
C LEU A 51 -21.85 2.53 -8.12
N ASN A 52 -22.29 2.30 -6.88
CA ASN A 52 -22.54 3.36 -5.90
C ASN A 52 -21.32 3.61 -4.99
N ALA A 53 -20.31 2.74 -5.03
CA ALA A 53 -19.11 2.92 -4.24
C ALA A 53 -18.18 3.93 -4.91
N PRO A 54 -17.55 4.85 -4.13
CA PRO A 54 -16.59 5.82 -4.66
C PRO A 54 -15.21 5.18 -4.94
N ALA A 55 -15.18 3.94 -5.41
CA ALA A 55 -13.95 3.23 -5.69
C ALA A 55 -13.28 3.84 -6.93
N GLN A 56 -12.00 4.17 -6.81
CA GLN A 56 -11.19 4.69 -7.90
C GLN A 56 -9.77 4.14 -7.80
N PRO A 57 -9.06 3.98 -8.93
CA PRO A 57 -7.67 3.56 -8.90
C PRO A 57 -6.82 4.66 -8.25
N LEU A 58 -5.82 4.26 -7.49
CA LEU A 58 -4.98 5.14 -6.69
C LEU A 58 -3.64 5.41 -7.41
N SER A 59 -3.09 6.60 -7.19
CA SER A 59 -1.72 6.98 -7.56
C SER A 59 -0.68 6.28 -6.68
N LEU A 60 0.58 6.30 -7.10
CA LEU A 60 1.69 5.76 -6.30
C LEU A 60 1.76 6.38 -4.89
N THR A 61 1.54 7.69 -4.77
CA THR A 61 1.57 8.39 -3.48
C THR A 61 0.43 7.95 -2.56
N GLU A 62 -0.75 7.73 -3.12
CA GLU A 62 -1.91 7.20 -2.38
C GLU A 62 -1.69 5.76 -1.98
N TRP A 63 -1.15 4.91 -2.86
CA TRP A 63 -0.76 3.55 -2.53
C TRP A 63 0.26 3.49 -1.39
N ASN A 64 1.30 4.32 -1.44
CA ASN A 64 2.29 4.39 -0.37
C ASN A 64 1.63 4.75 0.98
N LYS A 65 0.64 5.65 0.98
CA LYS A 65 -0.12 5.99 2.21
C LYS A 65 -0.99 4.85 2.70
N CYS A 66 -1.69 4.14 1.82
CA CYS A 66 -2.52 2.99 2.17
C CYS A 66 -1.70 1.78 2.65
N GLN A 67 -0.50 1.62 2.08
CA GLN A 67 0.42 0.54 2.42
C GLN A 67 1.31 0.89 3.61
N CYS A 68 1.34 2.13 4.11
CA CYS A 68 1.99 2.43 5.38
C CYS A 68 1.43 1.48 6.44
N GLY A 69 2.26 0.57 6.95
CA GLY A 69 1.87 -0.32 8.04
C GLY A 69 1.34 0.47 9.24
N GLN A 70 0.58 -0.18 10.12
CA GLN A 70 0.01 0.47 11.29
C GLN A 70 1.09 1.30 12.02
N THR A 71 0.76 2.56 12.34
CA THR A 71 1.71 3.48 12.98
C THR A 71 2.33 2.89 14.23
N ALA A 72 1.56 2.12 15.01
CA ALA A 72 2.05 1.40 16.18
C ALA A 72 3.12 0.35 15.84
N VAL A 73 2.87 -0.47 14.82
CA VAL A 73 3.83 -1.50 14.33
C VAL A 73 5.09 -0.83 13.77
N ARG A 74 4.95 0.27 13.02
CA ARG A 74 6.08 1.04 12.50
C ARG A 74 6.93 1.64 13.63
N ARG A 75 6.29 2.24 14.64
CA ARG A 75 6.97 2.77 15.84
C ARG A 75 7.68 1.67 16.62
N PHE A 76 7.02 0.52 16.80
CA PHE A 76 7.62 -0.63 17.46
C PHE A 76 8.86 -1.14 16.71
N ARG A 77 8.78 -1.29 15.39
CA ARG A 77 9.94 -1.66 14.55
C ARG A 77 11.09 -0.67 14.66
N LYS A 78 10.82 0.63 14.55
CA LYS A 78 11.84 1.67 14.73
C LYS A 78 12.46 1.61 16.13
N SER A 79 11.66 1.36 17.16
CA SER A 79 12.17 1.17 18.53
C SER A 79 13.05 -0.06 18.69
N ILE A 80 12.73 -1.19 18.06
CA ILE A 80 13.57 -2.39 18.11
C ILE A 80 14.86 -2.14 17.34
N HIS A 81 14.78 -1.63 16.11
CA HIS A 81 15.94 -1.39 15.26
C HIS A 81 16.96 -0.46 15.94
N SER A 82 16.50 0.67 16.49
CA SER A 82 17.36 1.61 17.23
C SER A 82 18.02 0.99 18.48
N ARG A 83 17.35 0.03 19.14
CA ARG A 83 17.92 -0.68 20.30
C ARG A 83 18.92 -1.75 19.89
N SER A 84 18.72 -2.38 18.73
CA SER A 84 19.65 -3.36 18.17
C SER A 84 20.94 -2.69 17.67
N GLU A 85 20.87 -1.53 17.03
CA GLU A 85 22.05 -0.76 16.61
C GLU A 85 22.89 -0.27 17.80
N LYS A 86 22.26 0.03 18.95
CA LYS A 86 22.98 0.39 20.18
C LYS A 86 23.71 -0.77 20.85
N PHE A 87 23.45 -2.01 20.43
CA PHE A 87 24.01 -3.22 21.05
C PHE A 87 25.22 -3.78 20.28
N ILE A 88 25.59 -3.17 19.15
CA ILE A 88 26.79 -3.45 18.36
C ILE A 88 27.82 -2.36 18.65
#